data_AF-A0A7Y8M8Q7-F1
#
_entry.id   AF-A0A7Y8M8Q7-F1
#
_cell.length_a   1.000
_cell.length_b   1.000
_cell.length_c   1.000
_cell.angle_alpha   90.00
_cell.angle_beta   90.00
_cell.angle_gamma   90.00
#
_symmetry.space_group_name_H-M   'P 1'
#
loop_
_entity.id
_entity.type
_entity.pdbx_description
1 polymer ?
#
loop_
_entity_poly.entity_id
_entity_poly.type
_entity_poly.pdbx_seq_one_letter_code
_entity_poly.pdbx_strand_id
1 'polypeptide(L)'
;MKYSDKAGKTLLAIIAAISFVDIALGDEYPIAGLDPSVRPAGAPVITSYPKYAAWYRHALTGVVKPYPASLRFLESQGPWHTPFVRPGMTGPYDIRNWHGSAASGTGQAAEKR
;
A
#
# COMPACT_ATOMS: atom_id res chain seq x y z
N MET A 1 63.99 -13.41 4.26
CA MET A 1 62.54 -13.38 3.97
C MET A 1 61.81 -12.95 5.24
N LYS A 2 61.69 -11.64 5.48
CA LYS A 2 61.07 -11.08 6.70
C LYS A 2 59.63 -10.71 6.36
N TYR A 3 58.66 -11.44 6.91
CA TYR A 3 57.25 -11.10 6.78
C TYR A 3 57.00 -9.72 7.43
N SER A 4 56.38 -8.84 6.65
CA SER A 4 56.15 -7.43 6.98
C SER A 4 55.11 -7.30 8.09
N ASP A 5 55.58 -6.87 9.26
CA ASP A 5 54.82 -6.56 10.50
C ASP A 5 53.70 -5.50 10.29
N LYS A 6 53.67 -4.86 9.11
CA LYS A 6 52.58 -3.96 8.69
C LYS A 6 51.28 -4.72 8.44
N ALA A 7 51.33 -5.91 7.85
CA ALA A 7 50.13 -6.68 7.48
C ALA A 7 49.32 -7.14 8.72
N GLY A 8 50.00 -7.46 9.83
CA GLY A 8 49.34 -7.82 11.08
C GLY A 8 48.63 -6.64 11.75
N LYS A 9 49.21 -5.43 11.65
CA LYS A 9 48.64 -4.20 12.22
C LYS A 9 47.46 -3.67 11.37
N THR A 10 47.50 -3.79 10.05
CA THR A 10 46.33 -3.47 9.20
C THR A 10 45.19 -4.47 9.37
N LEU A 11 45.48 -5.76 9.55
CA LEU A 11 44.44 -6.76 9.79
C LEU A 11 43.74 -6.56 11.15
N LEU A 12 44.49 -6.21 12.19
CA LEU A 12 43.94 -5.93 13.52
C LEU A 12 43.08 -4.64 13.54
N ALA A 13 43.46 -3.62 12.77
CA ALA A 13 42.69 -2.38 12.66
C ALA A 13 41.35 -2.57 11.91
N ILE A 14 41.30 -3.48 10.93
CA ILE A 14 40.06 -3.80 10.21
C ILE A 14 39.09 -4.58 11.10
N ILE A 15 39.58 -5.49 11.95
CA ILE A 15 38.74 -6.24 12.89
C ILE A 15 38.15 -5.31 13.96
N ALA A 16 38.92 -4.33 14.45
CA ALA A 16 38.44 -3.34 15.43
C ALA A 16 37.40 -2.35 14.85
N ALA A 17 37.40 -2.11 13.53
CA ALA A 17 36.44 -1.21 12.88
C ALA A 17 35.07 -1.86 12.61
N ILE A 18 34.95 -3.18 12.74
CA ILE A 18 33.69 -3.92 12.49
C ILE A 18 32.85 -4.07 13.79
N SER A 19 33.39 -3.70 14.95
CA SER A 19 32.76 -3.95 16.26
C SER A 19 31.61 -3.00 16.65
N PHE A 20 31.24 -2.03 15.81
CA PHE A 20 30.08 -1.15 16.05
C PHE A 20 29.04 -1.30 14.94
N VAL A 21 28.48 -2.50 14.81
CA VAL A 21 27.17 -2.66 14.16
C VAL A 21 26.15 -2.75 15.28
N ASP A 22 25.49 -1.64 15.59
CA ASP A 22 24.25 -1.65 16.35
C ASP A 22 23.21 -2.42 15.53
N ILE A 23 23.10 -3.72 15.81
CA ILE A 23 21.96 -4.51 15.36
C ILE A 23 20.81 -4.07 16.25
N ALA A 24 20.03 -3.09 15.76
CA ALA A 24 18.73 -2.81 16.34
C ALA A 24 17.87 -4.07 16.19
N LEU A 25 17.85 -4.89 17.24
CA LEU A 25 16.89 -5.97 17.38
C LEU A 25 15.52 -5.29 17.38
N GLY A 26 14.77 -5.45 16.28
CA GLY A 26 13.40 -4.99 16.24
C GLY A 26 12.66 -5.68 17.37
N ASP A 27 12.16 -4.91 18.34
CA ASP A 27 11.36 -5.43 19.43
C ASP A 27 10.30 -6.36 18.82
N GLU A 28 10.33 -7.62 19.23
CA GLU A 28 9.35 -8.63 18.87
C GLU A 28 8.04 -8.31 19.60
N TYR A 29 7.43 -7.16 19.27
CA TYR A 29 6.14 -6.78 19.79
C TYR A 29 5.10 -7.74 19.22
N PRO A 30 4.22 -8.34 20.04
CA PRO A 30 3.04 -8.98 19.50
C PRO A 30 2.32 -7.93 18.64
N ILE A 31 2.03 -8.28 17.38
CA ILE A 31 1.51 -7.39 16.32
C ILE A 31 0.25 -6.61 16.76
N ALA A 32 -0.40 -7.03 17.86
CA ALA A 32 -1.57 -6.38 18.46
C ALA A 32 -1.48 -6.05 19.97
N GLY A 33 -0.34 -6.23 20.65
CA GLY A 33 -0.28 -6.12 22.11
C GLY A 33 -0.96 -7.28 22.85
N LEU A 34 -1.02 -7.21 24.20
CA LEU A 34 -1.68 -8.22 25.06
C LEU A 34 -3.07 -7.79 25.53
N ASP A 35 -3.39 -6.49 25.44
CA ASP A 35 -4.71 -5.94 25.76
C ASP A 35 -5.38 -5.47 24.46
N PRO A 36 -6.41 -6.18 23.96
CA PRO A 36 -7.04 -5.86 22.67
C PRO A 36 -7.80 -4.53 22.68
N SER A 37 -8.14 -4.00 23.86
CA SER A 37 -8.83 -2.71 23.99
C SER A 37 -7.87 -1.52 23.92
N VAL A 38 -6.57 -1.76 24.08
CA VAL A 38 -5.54 -0.73 24.14
C VAL A 38 -4.63 -0.82 22.93
N ARG A 39 -4.44 0.31 22.26
CA ARG A 39 -3.43 0.41 21.22
C ARG A 39 -2.03 0.42 21.87
N PRO A 40 -1.10 -0.47 21.47
CA PRO A 40 0.24 -0.50 22.04
C PRO A 40 0.97 0.84 21.94
N ALA A 41 1.73 1.17 22.98
CA ALA A 41 2.61 2.33 22.97
C ALA A 41 3.66 2.17 21.84
N GLY A 42 3.92 3.25 21.11
CA GLY A 42 4.86 3.23 19.98
C GLY A 42 4.34 2.60 18.69
N ALA A 43 3.10 2.07 18.65
CA ALA A 43 2.56 1.49 17.42
C ALA A 43 2.51 2.55 16.29
N PRO A 44 3.02 2.25 15.07
CA PRO A 44 3.09 3.22 13.97
C PRO A 44 1.73 3.80 13.58
N VAL A 45 1.62 5.13 13.50
CA VAL A 45 0.38 5.84 13.09
C VAL A 45 0.57 6.43 11.71
N ILE A 46 -0.40 6.18 10.81
CA ILE A 46 -0.47 6.88 9.53
C ILE A 46 -1.01 8.29 9.79
N THR A 47 -0.17 9.31 9.66
CA THR A 47 -0.53 10.73 9.88
C THR A 47 -1.02 11.44 8.63
N SER A 48 -0.68 10.92 7.45
CA SER A 48 -1.12 11.46 6.17
C SER A 48 -1.28 10.36 5.12
N TYR A 49 -2.19 10.58 4.17
CA TYR A 49 -2.40 9.71 3.03
C TYR A 49 -2.59 10.55 1.76
N PRO A 50 -1.48 10.94 1.09
CA PRO A 50 -1.57 11.78 -0.09
C PRO A 50 -2.17 10.98 -1.27
N LYS A 51 -3.22 11.54 -1.86
CA LYS A 51 -3.87 10.99 -3.06
C LYS A 51 -3.34 11.72 -4.28
N TYR A 52 -2.48 11.06 -5.03
CA TYR A 52 -1.93 11.62 -6.26
C TYR A 52 -2.86 11.35 -7.46
N ALA A 53 -2.57 11.97 -8.60
CA ALA A 53 -3.40 11.85 -9.81
C ALA A 53 -3.68 10.39 -10.23
N ALA A 54 -2.72 9.48 -10.07
CA ALA A 54 -2.91 8.06 -10.34
C ALA A 54 -3.99 7.41 -9.46
N TRP A 55 -4.06 7.80 -8.19
CA TRP A 55 -5.08 7.33 -7.26
C TRP A 55 -6.46 7.78 -7.72
N TYR A 56 -6.64 9.06 -8.08
CA TYR A 56 -7.93 9.55 -8.57
C TYR A 56 -8.34 8.92 -9.90
N ARG A 57 -7.40 8.73 -10.82
CA ARG A 57 -7.66 8.02 -12.08
C ARG A 57 -8.21 6.62 -11.84
N HIS A 58 -7.64 5.90 -10.86
CA HIS A 58 -8.14 4.59 -10.47
C HIS A 58 -9.50 4.69 -9.77
N ALA A 59 -9.61 5.51 -8.72
CA ALA A 59 -10.83 5.67 -7.93
C ALA A 59 -12.05 6.12 -8.76
N LEU A 60 -11.82 6.85 -9.85
CA LEU A 60 -12.86 7.37 -10.75
C LEU A 60 -13.07 6.51 -12.01
N THR A 61 -12.54 5.29 -12.06
CA THR A 61 -12.79 4.34 -13.16
C THR A 61 -14.28 4.22 -13.44
N GLY A 62 -14.68 4.33 -14.71
CA GLY A 62 -16.09 4.25 -15.13
C GLY A 62 -16.97 5.46 -14.78
N VAL A 63 -16.43 6.51 -14.15
CA VAL A 63 -17.19 7.73 -13.84
C VAL A 63 -16.91 8.80 -14.89
N VAL A 64 -17.96 9.28 -15.54
CA VAL A 64 -17.87 10.32 -16.57
C VAL A 64 -18.06 11.69 -15.94
N LYS A 65 -17.38 12.71 -16.49
CA LYS A 65 -17.53 14.10 -16.06
C LYS A 65 -18.89 14.68 -16.50
N PRO A 66 -19.47 15.64 -15.76
CA PRO A 66 -18.98 16.19 -14.51
C PRO A 66 -19.09 15.17 -13.36
N TYR A 67 -18.07 15.13 -12.50
CA TYR A 67 -18.11 14.19 -11.38
C TYR A 67 -19.23 14.56 -10.41
N PRO A 68 -20.09 13.60 -10.01
CA PRO A 68 -21.21 13.89 -9.13
C PRO A 68 -20.72 14.32 -7.75
N ALA A 69 -21.42 15.28 -7.15
CA ALA A 69 -21.07 15.84 -5.84
C ALA A 69 -21.05 14.78 -4.72
N SER A 70 -21.81 13.69 -4.89
CA SER A 70 -21.81 12.55 -3.98
C SER A 70 -20.45 11.85 -3.86
N LEU A 71 -19.53 12.01 -4.82
CA LEU A 71 -18.17 11.43 -4.76
C LEU A 71 -17.16 12.27 -3.99
N ARG A 72 -17.55 13.43 -3.43
CA ARG A 72 -16.65 14.27 -2.63
C ARG A 72 -16.08 13.58 -1.39
N PHE A 73 -16.68 12.49 -0.92
CA PHE A 73 -16.11 11.69 0.18
C PHE A 73 -14.73 11.09 -0.18
N LEU A 74 -14.40 10.97 -1.47
CA LEU A 74 -13.07 10.53 -1.90
C LEU A 74 -11.98 11.46 -1.39
N GLU A 75 -12.28 12.73 -1.07
CA GLU A 75 -11.33 13.68 -0.50
C GLU A 75 -11.04 13.43 0.99
N SER A 76 -12.01 12.94 1.75
CA SER A 76 -11.85 12.59 3.18
C SER A 76 -11.42 11.13 3.40
N GLN A 77 -11.42 10.31 2.35
CA GLN A 77 -11.02 8.91 2.44
C GLN A 77 -9.50 8.78 2.71
N GLY A 78 -9.17 8.06 3.78
CA GLY A 78 -7.83 7.61 4.12
C GLY A 78 -7.49 6.25 3.48
N PRO A 79 -6.49 5.51 4.02
CA PRO A 79 -5.99 4.26 3.44
C PRO A 79 -6.91 3.03 3.68
N TRP A 80 -8.21 3.25 3.92
CA TRP A 80 -9.15 2.18 4.23
C TRP A 80 -9.59 1.44 2.96
N HIS A 81 -9.82 0.13 3.09
CA HIS A 81 -10.44 -0.64 2.02
C HIS A 81 -11.90 -0.19 1.84
N THR A 82 -12.27 0.27 0.63
CA THR A 82 -13.66 0.61 0.32
C THR A 82 -14.08 0.02 -1.03
N PRO A 83 -15.35 -0.42 -1.16
CA PRO A 83 -15.84 -0.99 -2.41
C PRO A 83 -15.98 0.06 -3.53
N PHE A 84 -15.89 1.35 -3.22
CA PHE A 84 -16.05 2.42 -4.22
C PHE A 84 -14.81 2.62 -5.10
N VAL A 85 -13.63 2.25 -4.62
CA VAL A 85 -12.35 2.45 -5.32
C VAL A 85 -11.69 1.12 -5.70
N ARG A 86 -12.45 0.02 -5.63
CA ARG A 86 -12.01 -1.33 -5.96
C ARG A 86 -12.95 -1.94 -7.00
N PRO A 87 -12.43 -2.82 -7.88
CA PRO A 87 -13.29 -3.63 -8.74
C PRO A 87 -14.27 -4.46 -7.93
N GLY A 88 -15.53 -4.46 -8.36
CA GLY A 88 -16.59 -5.29 -7.79
C GLY A 88 -16.80 -6.59 -8.57
N MET A 89 -18.06 -7.02 -8.65
CA MET A 89 -18.49 -8.16 -9.46
C MET A 89 -18.26 -7.91 -10.96
N THR A 90 -18.15 -9.00 -11.72
CA THR A 90 -17.96 -9.00 -13.18
C THR A 90 -19.29 -9.09 -13.93
N GLY A 91 -19.26 -9.02 -15.27
CA GLY A 91 -20.41 -9.26 -16.14
C GLY A 91 -21.49 -8.17 -15.99
N PRO A 92 -22.79 -8.53 -15.88
CA PRO A 92 -23.87 -7.54 -15.83
C PRO A 92 -23.82 -6.63 -14.58
N TYR A 93 -23.03 -7.01 -13.57
CA TYR A 93 -22.84 -6.23 -12.34
C TYR A 93 -21.57 -5.37 -12.36
N ASP A 94 -20.76 -5.42 -13.44
CA ASP A 94 -19.61 -4.52 -13.62
C ASP A 94 -20.06 -3.15 -14.13
N ILE A 95 -20.87 -2.46 -13.32
CA ILE A 95 -21.51 -1.18 -13.65
C ILE A 95 -20.53 -0.04 -13.92
N ARG A 96 -19.24 -0.22 -13.58
CA ARG A 96 -18.18 0.77 -13.78
C ARG A 96 -17.09 0.29 -14.74
N ASN A 97 -17.32 -0.86 -15.40
CA ASN A 97 -16.42 -1.45 -16.39
C ASN A 97 -14.97 -1.57 -15.88
N TRP A 98 -14.81 -2.03 -14.63
CA TRP A 98 -13.50 -2.24 -14.01
C TRP A 98 -12.72 -3.39 -14.69
N HIS A 99 -13.41 -4.33 -15.33
CA HIS A 99 -12.83 -5.59 -15.82
C HIS A 99 -12.79 -5.70 -17.36
N GLY A 100 -13.01 -4.63 -18.14
CA GLY A 100 -13.17 -4.72 -19.61
C GLY A 100 -11.98 -5.33 -20.40
N SER A 101 -12.16 -5.99 -21.58
CA SER A 101 -13.19 -5.78 -22.64
C SER A 101 -13.54 -7.01 -23.54
N ALA A 102 -14.84 -7.22 -23.89
CA ALA A 102 -15.38 -7.66 -25.21
C ALA A 102 -16.95 -7.71 -25.25
N ALA A 103 -17.59 -6.99 -26.16
CA ALA A 103 -18.94 -7.26 -26.72
C ALA A 103 -20.22 -7.36 -25.83
N SER A 104 -20.28 -6.91 -24.58
CA SER A 104 -21.52 -7.08 -23.77
C SER A 104 -22.04 -5.78 -23.15
N GLY A 105 -22.50 -4.86 -24.00
CA GLY A 105 -23.22 -3.66 -23.56
C GLY A 105 -24.39 -3.27 -24.45
N THR A 106 -24.41 -3.75 -25.71
CA THR A 106 -25.38 -3.30 -26.72
C THR A 106 -26.42 -4.36 -27.12
N GLY A 107 -26.47 -5.54 -26.47
CA GLY A 107 -27.27 -6.67 -26.98
C GLY A 107 -28.04 -7.55 -26.00
N GLN A 108 -28.26 -7.17 -24.73
CA GLN A 108 -28.97 -8.06 -23.78
C GLN A 108 -30.25 -7.50 -23.13
N ALA A 109 -30.60 -6.23 -23.32
CA ALA A 109 -31.80 -5.67 -22.67
C ALA A 109 -32.97 -5.34 -23.61
N ALA A 110 -32.79 -5.39 -24.94
CA ALA A 110 -33.82 -5.00 -25.90
C ALA A 110 -34.65 -6.16 -26.47
N GLU A 111 -34.25 -7.42 -26.29
CA GLU A 111 -34.85 -8.57 -27.00
C GLU A 111 -35.59 -9.58 -26.09
N LYS A 112 -35.89 -9.19 -24.85
CA LYS A 112 -36.80 -9.97 -23.98
C LYS A 112 -37.82 -9.07 -23.30
N ARG A 113 -38.62 -8.38 -24.11
CA ARG A 113 -39.92 -7.84 -23.71
C ARG A 113 -40.98 -8.38 -24.65
#